data_AF-A0A2V6MH19-F1
#
_entry.id   AF-A0A2V6MH19-F1
#
_cell.length_a   1.000
_cell.length_b   1.000
_cell.length_c   1.000
_cell.angle_alpha   90.00
_cell.angle_beta   90.00
_cell.angle_gamma   90.00
#
_symmetry.space_group_name_H-M   'P 1'
#
loop_
_entity.id
_entity.type
_entity.pdbx_description
1 polymer ?
#
loop_
_entity_poly.entity_id
_entity_poly.type
_entity_poly.pdbx_seq_one_letter_code
_entity_poly.pdbx_strand_id
1 'polypeptide(L)'
;SICLNFGIAHEFNGVCNVRMDDTNPTKEETEYVDSIMEDVHWLVDGWADTNLGGAPLYTSDYFDRLYQFALELIDKGKAYVDDMTAEETDEFRRLGKESRFRNRSSEENRDLFERMKAGEFPDGTRTLRAKIDVDAPNVWLRDPVLYRIRHASHH
;
A
#
# COMPACT_ATOMS: atom_id res chain seq x y z
N SER A 1 -12.59 17.09 -1.69
CA SER A 1 -11.43 16.58 -2.42
C SER A 1 -11.68 16.58 -3.93
N ILE A 2 -12.80 16.04 -4.42
CA ILE A 2 -13.13 15.96 -5.87
C ILE A 2 -12.99 17.32 -6.56
N CYS A 3 -13.72 18.35 -6.14
CA CYS A 3 -13.68 19.66 -6.81
C CYS A 3 -12.27 20.29 -6.87
N LEU A 4 -11.42 20.03 -5.88
CA LEU A 4 -10.05 20.56 -5.87
C LEU A 4 -9.19 19.88 -6.95
N ASN A 5 -9.19 18.55 -7.00
CA ASN A 5 -8.37 17.81 -7.96
C ASN A 5 -8.85 18.02 -9.40
N PHE A 6 -10.16 17.94 -9.62
CA PHE A 6 -10.76 18.21 -10.93
C PHE A 6 -10.68 19.70 -11.31
N GLY A 7 -10.79 20.61 -10.34
CA GLY A 7 -10.60 22.05 -10.56
C GLY A 7 -9.20 22.39 -11.05
N ILE A 8 -8.16 21.80 -10.44
CA ILE A 8 -6.79 21.97 -10.92
C ILE A 8 -6.63 21.39 -12.34
N ALA A 9 -7.17 20.20 -12.60
CA ALA A 9 -7.11 19.62 -13.94
C ALA A 9 -7.83 20.50 -14.98
N HIS A 10 -8.97 21.07 -14.62
CA HIS A 10 -9.71 22.00 -15.46
C HIS A 10 -8.94 23.30 -15.73
N GLU A 11 -8.44 23.96 -14.68
CA GLU A 11 -7.72 25.23 -14.76
C GLU A 11 -6.45 25.13 -15.63
N PHE A 12 -5.75 24.01 -15.54
CA PHE A 12 -4.47 23.78 -16.24
C PHE A 12 -4.59 22.86 -17.45
N ASN A 13 -5.81 22.59 -17.93
CA ASN A 13 -6.08 21.78 -19.12
C ASN A 13 -5.40 20.38 -19.08
N GLY A 14 -5.42 19.77 -17.89
CA GLY A 14 -4.87 18.46 -17.58
C GLY A 14 -5.93 17.36 -17.43
N VAL A 15 -5.49 16.22 -16.90
CA VAL A 15 -6.32 15.03 -16.68
C VAL A 15 -6.29 14.65 -15.20
N CYS A 16 -7.45 14.32 -14.64
CA CYS A 16 -7.61 13.81 -13.30
C CYS A 16 -8.09 12.35 -13.32
N ASN A 17 -7.27 11.44 -12.78
CA ASN A 17 -7.63 10.03 -12.65
C ASN A 17 -8.45 9.81 -11.37
N VAL A 18 -9.49 9.00 -11.48
CA VAL A 18 -10.13 8.37 -10.32
C VAL A 18 -9.45 7.04 -10.10
N ARG A 19 -8.95 6.80 -8.89
CA ARG A 19 -8.32 5.53 -8.51
C ARG A 19 -9.01 4.98 -7.27
N MET A 20 -9.47 3.75 -7.37
CA MET A 20 -9.93 2.95 -6.23
C MET A 20 -8.70 2.41 -5.52
N ASP A 21 -8.53 2.78 -4.25
CA ASP A 21 -7.40 2.31 -3.44
C ASP A 21 -7.73 0.97 -2.77
N ASP A 22 -7.93 -0.04 -3.62
CA ASP A 22 -8.45 -1.36 -3.30
C ASP A 22 -7.35 -2.31 -2.80
N THR A 23 -6.70 -1.95 -1.71
CA THR A 23 -5.61 -2.74 -1.11
C THR A 23 -6.06 -3.65 0.03
N ASN A 24 -7.35 -3.63 0.37
CA ASN A 24 -7.92 -4.39 1.47
C ASN A 24 -9.10 -5.27 1.00
N PRO A 25 -8.86 -6.55 0.68
CA PRO A 25 -9.83 -7.46 0.06
C PRO A 25 -11.08 -7.77 0.91
N THR A 26 -11.13 -7.30 2.16
CA THR A 26 -12.24 -7.55 3.09
C THR A 26 -13.30 -6.45 3.13
N LYS A 27 -13.08 -5.32 2.46
CA LYS A 27 -13.93 -4.13 2.57
C LYS A 27 -14.37 -3.57 1.22
N GLU A 28 -14.14 -4.31 0.14
CA GLU A 28 -14.28 -3.80 -1.21
C GLU A 28 -15.35 -4.61 -1.95
N GLU A 29 -16.39 -3.90 -2.37
CA GLU A 29 -17.52 -4.43 -3.14
C GLU A 29 -17.69 -3.57 -4.40
N THR A 30 -18.02 -4.20 -5.52
CA THR A 30 -18.23 -3.53 -6.82
C THR A 30 -19.27 -2.40 -6.72
N GLU A 31 -20.29 -2.56 -5.88
CA GLU A 31 -21.31 -1.53 -5.64
C GLU A 31 -20.73 -0.18 -5.15
N TYR A 32 -19.67 -0.22 -4.33
CA TYR A 32 -19.00 1.00 -3.89
C TYR A 32 -18.25 1.69 -5.02
N VAL A 33 -17.64 0.92 -5.91
CA VAL A 33 -16.92 1.47 -7.07
C VAL A 33 -17.90 2.18 -8.01
N ASP A 34 -19.03 1.53 -8.29
CA ASP A 34 -20.06 2.06 -9.19
C ASP A 34 -20.69 3.35 -8.62
N SER A 35 -21.07 3.33 -7.33
CA SER A 35 -21.64 4.51 -6.67
C SER A 35 -20.66 5.69 -6.57
N ILE A 36 -19.38 5.44 -6.28
CA ILE A 36 -18.35 6.49 -6.27
C ILE A 36 -18.21 7.11 -7.66
N MET A 37 -18.20 6.30 -8.73
CA MET A 37 -18.09 6.82 -10.08
C MET A 37 -19.32 7.63 -10.48
N GLU A 38 -20.53 7.17 -10.12
CA GLU A 38 -21.77 7.92 -10.34
C GLU A 38 -21.73 9.30 -9.67
N ASP A 39 -21.35 9.36 -8.39
CA ASP A 39 -21.23 10.60 -7.63
C ASP A 39 -20.17 11.54 -8.22
N VAL A 40 -19.02 11.00 -8.65
CA VAL A 40 -17.97 11.79 -9.31
C VAL A 40 -18.49 12.37 -10.62
N HIS A 41 -19.10 11.55 -11.48
CA HIS A 41 -19.66 11.98 -12.75
C HIS A 41 -20.71 13.07 -12.56
N TRP A 42 -21.65 12.87 -11.63
CA TRP A 42 -22.67 13.85 -11.31
C TRP A 42 -22.07 15.19 -10.86
N LEU A 43 -21.02 15.15 -10.03
CA LEU A 43 -20.43 16.36 -9.46
C LEU A 43 -19.59 17.17 -10.46
N VAL A 44 -18.91 16.51 -11.40
CA VAL A 44 -18.03 17.18 -12.39
C VAL A 44 -18.74 17.55 -13.69
N ASP A 45 -19.97 17.08 -13.87
CA ASP A 45 -20.77 17.33 -15.07
C ASP A 45 -20.92 18.84 -15.35
N GLY A 46 -20.72 19.21 -16.61
CA GLY A 46 -20.86 20.59 -17.09
C GLY A 46 -19.72 21.55 -16.75
N TRP A 47 -18.67 21.11 -16.05
CA TRP A 47 -17.51 21.98 -15.78
C TRP A 47 -16.14 21.29 -15.76
N ALA A 48 -16.03 19.99 -15.45
CA ALA A 48 -14.75 19.26 -15.46
C ALA A 48 -14.85 17.79 -15.94
N ASP A 49 -15.95 17.42 -16.59
CA ASP A 49 -16.20 16.10 -17.17
C ASP A 49 -15.16 15.71 -18.23
N THR A 50 -14.73 16.68 -19.05
CA THR A 50 -13.68 16.48 -20.06
C THR A 50 -12.29 16.23 -19.49
N ASN A 51 -12.09 16.48 -18.18
CA ASN A 51 -10.82 16.26 -17.50
C ASN A 51 -10.72 14.86 -16.87
N LEU A 52 -11.78 14.04 -16.93
CA LEU A 52 -11.76 12.70 -16.36
C LEU A 52 -10.83 11.78 -17.17
N GLY A 53 -9.92 11.09 -16.48
CA GLY A 53 -8.90 10.21 -17.08
C GLY A 53 -9.40 8.90 -17.68
N GLY A 54 -10.71 8.74 -17.89
CA GLY A 54 -11.34 7.54 -18.41
C GLY A 54 -11.89 6.63 -17.30
N ALA A 55 -11.76 5.32 -17.49
CA ALA A 55 -12.21 4.31 -16.52
C ALA A 55 -11.45 4.45 -15.18
N PRO A 56 -12.07 4.08 -14.05
CA PRO A 56 -11.38 4.05 -12.77
C PRO A 56 -10.16 3.13 -12.84
N LEU A 57 -9.06 3.57 -12.22
CA LEU A 57 -7.87 2.74 -12.01
C LEU A 57 -8.02 2.00 -10.69
N TYR A 58 -7.42 0.81 -10.60
CA TYR A 58 -7.40 0.01 -9.38
C TYR A 58 -5.97 -0.12 -8.87
N THR A 59 -5.75 0.00 -7.57
CA THR A 59 -4.43 -0.28 -6.98
C THR A 59 -4.08 -1.77 -7.15
N SER A 60 -5.07 -2.66 -7.14
CA SER A 60 -4.91 -4.10 -7.35
C SER A 60 -4.29 -4.47 -8.70
N ASP A 61 -4.61 -3.73 -9.77
CA ASP A 61 -3.97 -3.88 -11.09
C ASP A 61 -2.43 -3.71 -11.03
N TYR A 62 -1.92 -3.03 -9.99
CA TYR A 62 -0.50 -2.80 -9.79
C TYR A 62 0.15 -3.75 -8.78
N PHE A 63 -0.56 -4.75 -8.23
CA PHE A 63 0.00 -5.64 -7.20
C PHE A 63 1.27 -6.37 -7.65
N ASP A 64 1.32 -6.88 -8.88
CA ASP A 64 2.53 -7.52 -9.40
C ASP A 64 3.70 -6.53 -9.45
N ARG A 65 3.46 -5.29 -9.86
CA ARG A 65 4.49 -4.25 -9.91
C ARG A 65 4.95 -3.82 -8.52
N LEU A 66 4.02 -3.66 -7.58
CA LEU A 66 4.31 -3.37 -6.18
C LEU A 66 5.12 -4.49 -5.55
N TYR A 67 4.85 -5.75 -5.91
CA TYR A 67 5.61 -6.91 -5.44
C TYR A 67 7.03 -6.91 -5.99
N GLN A 68 7.22 -6.58 -7.27
CA GLN A 68 8.57 -6.42 -7.84
C GLN A 68 9.37 -5.31 -7.14
N PHE A 69 8.74 -4.17 -6.83
CA PHE A 69 9.43 -3.12 -6.06
C PHE A 69 9.81 -3.57 -4.65
N ALA A 70 8.99 -4.40 -4.01
CA ALA A 70 9.34 -4.97 -2.71
C ALA A 70 10.56 -5.89 -2.79
N LEU A 71 10.64 -6.75 -3.82
CA LEU A 71 11.82 -7.57 -4.08
C LEU A 71 13.08 -6.70 -4.31
N GLU A 72 12.96 -5.65 -5.11
CA GLU A 72 14.07 -4.72 -5.35
C GLU A 72 14.54 -4.02 -4.07
N LEU A 73 13.62 -3.68 -3.16
CA LEU A 73 13.97 -3.12 -1.86
C LEU A 73 14.69 -4.13 -0.97
N ILE A 74 14.29 -5.40 -0.98
CA ILE A 74 14.95 -6.49 -0.25
C ILE A 74 16.37 -6.71 -0.79
N ASP A 75 16.52 -6.79 -2.11
CA ASP A 75 17.80 -6.99 -2.79
C ASP A 75 18.77 -5.83 -2.52
N LYS A 76 18.24 -4.61 -2.33
CA LYS A 76 19.02 -3.42 -1.93
C LYS A 76 19.28 -3.32 -0.42
N GLY A 77 18.83 -4.28 0.39
CA GLY A 77 18.93 -4.25 1.86
C GLY A 77 18.09 -3.14 2.51
N LYS A 78 17.08 -2.62 1.80
CA LYS A 78 16.18 -1.54 2.22
C LYS A 78 14.83 -2.03 2.75
N ALA A 79 14.59 -3.33 2.76
CA ALA A 79 13.43 -3.94 3.39
C ALA A 79 13.83 -5.28 4.04
N TYR A 80 13.08 -5.67 5.07
CA TYR A 80 13.27 -6.94 5.77
C TYR A 80 11.92 -7.52 6.20
N VAL A 81 11.86 -8.84 6.32
CA VAL A 81 10.71 -9.55 6.90
C VAL A 81 10.84 -9.51 8.41
N ASP A 82 9.77 -9.14 9.08
CA ASP A 82 9.67 -9.04 10.53
C ASP A 82 8.65 -10.05 11.07
N ASP A 83 9.06 -10.82 12.06
CA ASP A 83 8.27 -11.87 12.71
C ASP A 83 7.70 -11.41 14.07
N MET A 84 7.97 -10.17 14.48
CA MET A 84 7.38 -9.59 15.70
C MET A 84 5.87 -9.43 15.55
N THR A 85 5.15 -9.57 16.67
CA THR A 85 3.70 -9.30 16.67
C THR A 85 3.40 -7.83 16.44
N ALA A 86 2.14 -7.49 16.17
CA ALA A 86 1.72 -6.10 16.00
C ALA A 86 1.97 -5.26 17.27
N GLU A 87 1.76 -5.86 18.44
CA GLU A 87 1.98 -5.24 19.75
C GLU A 87 3.47 -5.00 20.00
N GLU A 88 4.33 -6.00 19.76
CA GLU A 88 5.78 -5.85 19.88
C GLU A 88 6.32 -4.80 18.91
N THR A 89 5.81 -4.78 17.69
CA THR A 89 6.19 -3.78 16.66
C THR A 89 5.83 -2.37 17.09
N ASP A 90 4.63 -2.15 17.64
CA ASP A 90 4.21 -0.82 18.13
C ASP A 90 5.07 -0.36 19.31
N GLU A 91 5.33 -1.27 20.27
CA GLU A 91 6.17 -0.97 21.43
C GLU A 91 7.59 -0.57 21.00
N PHE A 92 8.22 -1.37 20.14
CA PHE A 92 9.59 -1.11 19.69
C PHE A 92 9.69 0.19 18.90
N ARG A 93 8.71 0.48 18.03
CA ARG A 93 8.65 1.75 17.29
C ARG A 93 8.50 2.95 18.21
N ARG A 94 7.70 2.87 19.28
CA ARG A 94 7.59 3.98 20.26
C ARG A 94 8.90 4.23 21.00
N LEU A 95 9.59 3.16 21.36
CA LEU A 95 10.86 3.21 22.09
C LEU A 95 12.08 3.50 21.21
N GLY A 96 11.93 3.57 19.89
CA GLY A 96 13.03 3.78 18.95
C GLY A 96 13.98 2.57 18.84
N LYS A 97 13.49 1.37 19.14
CA LYS A 97 14.28 0.13 19.12
C LYS A 97 14.13 -0.60 17.80
N GLU A 98 15.24 -1.17 17.33
CA GLU A 98 15.21 -2.04 16.15
C GLU A 98 14.61 -3.42 16.44
N SER A 99 13.94 -3.98 15.43
CA SER A 99 13.51 -5.38 15.46
C SER A 99 14.71 -6.32 15.54
N ARG A 100 14.55 -7.45 16.23
CA ARG A 100 15.54 -8.54 16.26
C ARG A 100 15.82 -9.11 14.86
N PHE A 101 14.86 -8.94 13.93
CA PHE A 101 14.92 -9.46 12.57
C PHE A 101 15.40 -8.42 11.54
N ARG A 102 15.69 -7.19 11.98
CA ARG A 102 16.08 -6.07 11.11
C ARG A 102 17.34 -6.34 10.28
N ASN A 103 18.25 -7.15 10.80
CA ASN A 103 19.57 -7.42 10.20
C ASN A 103 19.68 -8.81 9.55
N ARG A 104 18.56 -9.44 9.19
CA ARG A 104 18.52 -10.62 8.31
C ARG A 104 19.22 -10.35 6.98
N SER A 105 19.79 -11.39 6.37
CA SER A 105 20.42 -11.26 5.05
C SER A 105 19.37 -11.01 3.96
N SER A 106 19.76 -10.43 2.83
CA SER A 106 18.84 -10.22 1.72
C SER A 106 18.29 -11.53 1.17
N GLU A 107 19.11 -12.59 1.15
CA GLU A 107 18.70 -13.94 0.71
C GLU A 107 17.63 -14.53 1.65
N GLU A 108 17.81 -14.42 2.97
CA GLU A 108 16.82 -14.87 3.94
C GLU A 108 15.51 -14.08 3.78
N ASN A 109 15.58 -12.75 3.69
CA ASN A 109 14.40 -11.92 3.51
C ASN A 109 13.63 -12.25 2.23
N ARG A 110 14.36 -12.55 1.14
CA ARG A 110 13.77 -12.92 -0.15
C ARG A 110 13.03 -14.25 -0.08
N ASP A 111 13.66 -15.28 0.50
CA ASP A 111 13.02 -16.59 0.74
C ASP A 111 11.74 -16.43 1.57
N LEU A 112 11.84 -15.72 2.70
CA LEU A 112 10.69 -15.54 3.58
C LEU A 112 9.55 -14.78 2.90
N PHE A 113 9.87 -13.73 2.12
CA PHE A 113 8.86 -12.94 1.42
C PHE A 113 8.18 -13.71 0.27
N GLU A 114 8.92 -14.55 -0.46
CA GLU A 114 8.34 -15.47 -1.45
C GLU A 114 7.38 -16.47 -0.80
N ARG A 115 7.74 -17.02 0.37
CA ARG A 115 6.91 -17.93 1.16
C ARG A 115 5.67 -17.24 1.77
N MET A 116 5.78 -15.96 2.13
CA MET A 116 4.63 -15.14 2.52
C MET A 116 3.62 -15.01 1.38
N LYS A 117 4.10 -14.76 0.15
CA LYS A 117 3.24 -14.72 -1.05
C LYS A 117 2.60 -16.08 -1.35
N ALA A 118 3.31 -17.17 -1.08
CA ALA A 118 2.81 -18.54 -1.27
C ALA A 118 1.74 -18.97 -0.23
N GLY A 119 1.48 -18.15 0.79
CA GLY A 119 0.48 -18.45 1.83
C GLY A 119 0.94 -19.46 2.89
N GLU A 120 2.26 -19.59 3.10
CA GLU A 120 2.81 -20.56 4.07
C GLU A 120 2.59 -20.13 5.53
N PHE A 121 2.47 -18.83 5.79
CA PHE A 121 2.39 -18.27 7.14
C PHE A 121 1.00 -17.73 7.45
N PRO A 122 0.45 -17.90 8.67
CA PRO A 122 -0.87 -17.37 9.02
C PRO A 122 -0.95 -15.83 9.00
N ASP A 123 -2.18 -15.31 8.96
CA ASP A 123 -2.45 -13.87 9.04
C ASP A 123 -1.79 -13.21 10.26
N GLY A 124 -1.18 -12.04 10.03
CA GLY A 124 -0.57 -11.23 11.09
C GLY A 124 0.73 -11.80 11.69
N THR A 125 1.20 -12.96 11.24
CA THR A 125 2.43 -13.57 11.79
C THR A 125 3.71 -12.94 11.24
N ARG A 126 3.65 -12.37 10.03
CA ARG A 126 4.80 -11.73 9.39
C ARG A 126 4.40 -10.50 8.59
N THR A 127 5.33 -9.54 8.56
CA THR A 127 5.20 -8.32 7.75
C THR A 127 6.50 -8.03 7.01
N LEU A 128 6.42 -7.40 5.83
CA LEU A 128 7.59 -6.78 5.20
C LEU A 128 7.66 -5.33 5.69
N ARG A 129 8.80 -4.91 6.20
CA ARG A 129 9.03 -3.55 6.69
C ARG A 129 10.14 -2.87 5.90
N ALA A 130 10.01 -1.57 5.67
CA ALA A 130 11.11 -0.77 5.14
C ALA A 130 12.20 -0.62 6.21
N LYS A 131 13.46 -0.57 5.78
CA LYS A 131 14.62 -0.30 6.62
C LYS A 131 15.02 1.16 6.44
N ILE A 132 14.53 2.02 7.33
CA ILE A 132 14.76 3.48 7.27
C ILE A 132 15.57 3.90 8.50
N ASP A 133 14.91 4.41 9.53
CA ASP A 133 15.56 4.90 10.75
C ASP A 133 14.65 4.67 11.94
N VAL A 134 15.10 3.81 12.86
CA VAL A 134 14.36 3.44 14.06
C VAL A 134 14.27 4.57 15.07
N ASP A 135 15.18 5.54 15.02
CA ASP A 135 15.23 6.68 15.94
C ASP A 135 14.72 7.98 15.30
N ALA A 136 14.08 7.88 14.13
CA ALA A 136 13.54 9.04 13.44
C ALA A 136 12.57 9.83 14.35
N PRO A 137 12.59 11.17 14.31
CA PRO A 137 11.66 12.00 15.09
C PRO A 137 10.21 11.78 14.63
N ASN A 138 10.03 11.44 13.35
CA ASN A 138 8.74 11.02 12.81
C ASN A 138 8.56 9.50 13.01
N VAL A 139 7.59 9.12 13.85
CA VAL A 139 7.25 7.71 14.11
C VAL A 139 6.90 6.93 12.83
N TRP A 140 6.39 7.59 11.80
CA TRP A 140 6.05 6.96 10.52
C TRP A 140 7.27 6.55 9.69
N LEU A 141 8.44 7.14 9.96
CA LEU A 141 9.71 6.74 9.35
C LEU A 141 10.43 5.63 10.12
N ARG A 142 9.91 5.23 11.29
CA ARG A 142 10.45 4.13 12.09
C ARG A 142 10.05 2.79 11.52
N ASP A 143 10.78 2.38 10.48
CA ASP A 143 10.64 1.13 9.75
C ASP A 143 9.16 0.77 9.45
N PRO A 144 8.47 1.55 8.58
CA PRO A 144 7.05 1.34 8.29
C PRO A 144 6.78 0.00 7.60
N VAL A 145 5.59 -0.55 7.81
CA VAL A 145 5.11 -1.77 7.16
C VAL A 145 4.78 -1.49 5.70
N LEU A 146 5.28 -2.35 4.81
CA LEU A 146 5.01 -2.35 3.36
C LEU A 146 4.02 -3.45 2.97
N TYR A 147 4.17 -4.66 3.52
CA TYR A 147 3.28 -5.80 3.26
C TYR A 147 2.84 -6.47 4.56
N ARG A 148 1.61 -7.01 4.54
CA ARG A 148 1.05 -7.88 5.57
C ARG A 148 0.38 -9.08 4.91
N ILE A 149 0.34 -10.21 5.62
CA ILE A 149 -0.40 -11.39 5.16
C ILE A 149 -1.88 -11.23 5.47
N ARG A 150 -2.71 -11.53 4.48
CA ARG A 150 -4.17 -11.64 4.59
C ARG A 150 -4.68 -12.77 3.70
N HIS A 151 -5.20 -13.84 4.29
CA HIS A 151 -5.88 -14.92 3.57
C HIS A 151 -7.33 -14.52 3.31
N ALA A 152 -7.53 -13.70 2.29
CA ALA A 152 -8.84 -13.31 1.79
C ALA A 152 -8.80 -13.22 0.27
N SER A 153 -9.86 -13.66 -0.39
CA SER A 153 -10.00 -13.49 -1.83
C SER A 153 -10.18 -12.02 -2.16
N HIS A 154 -9.41 -11.53 -3.14
CA HIS A 154 -9.68 -10.24 -3.77
C HIS A 154 -10.87 -10.38 -4.73
N HIS A 155 -11.67 -9.33 -4.85
CA HIS A 155 -12.80 -9.25 -5.78
C HIS A 155 -12.31 -9.04 -7.22
#